data_AF-G7VXL1-F1
#
_entry.id   AF-G7VXL1-F1
#
_cell.length_a   1.000
_cell.length_b   1.000
_cell.length_c   1.000
_cell.angle_alpha   90.00
_cell.angle_beta   90.00
_cell.angle_gamma   90.00
#
_symmetry.space_group_name_H-M   'P 1'
#
loop_
_entity.id
_entity.type
_entity.pdbx_description
1 polymer ?
#
loop_
_entity_poly.entity_id
_entity_poly.type
_entity_poly.pdbx_seq_one_letter_code
_entity_poly.pdbx_strand_id
1 'polypeptide(L)'
;MQKEDIYRHIKVLELELFKFSPYRYIRDLIKDPNDILLYKNLLRNTSLDNQSIEYLVQIIVSYMKDNQRFRRVECMKILKRIIKNRSSNEFFESSLINGLFYLYKCYIFTGSDEIQWAVSVFIKDQLLSDDDIKWLIDNCDDSEHLTNRLLRYPRENPLITEWAEQTYKSGDLSERLSEVVSLLIIDDVPSYVSVDSVTLMWSIYYSKIEEGKKENLILKYLDFNDYSSALEIAERLNIPSVVNKLLIYYKDRALKYEKVANNK
;
A
#
# COMPACT_ATOMS: atom_id res chain seq x y z
N MET A 1 41.39 -20.34 27.95
CA MET A 1 39.99 -20.18 27.51
C MET A 1 39.36 -21.57 27.49
N GLN A 2 38.31 -21.80 28.27
CA GLN A 2 37.65 -23.10 28.33
C GLN A 2 36.85 -23.35 27.05
N LYS A 3 36.53 -24.61 26.75
CA LYS A 3 35.75 -25.00 25.56
C LYS A 3 34.42 -24.23 25.48
N GLU A 4 33.78 -24.02 26.63
CA GLU A 4 32.52 -23.28 26.76
C GLU A 4 32.65 -21.80 26.36
N ASP A 5 33.77 -21.16 26.73
CA ASP A 5 34.05 -19.77 26.36
C ASP A 5 34.16 -19.61 24.83
N ILE A 6 34.81 -20.58 24.16
CA ILE A 6 34.95 -20.57 22.69
C ILE A 6 33.57 -20.62 22.03
N TYR A 7 32.70 -21.54 22.44
CA TYR A 7 31.34 -21.64 21.88
C TYR A 7 30.51 -20.39 22.14
N ARG A 8 30.66 -19.76 23.31
CA ARG A 8 30.01 -18.49 23.60
C ARG A 8 30.48 -17.39 22.64
N HIS A 9 31.79 -17.29 22.39
CA HIS A 9 32.33 -16.32 21.42
C HIS A 9 31.85 -16.59 20.00
N ILE A 10 31.83 -17.85 19.55
CA ILE A 10 31.31 -18.22 18.23
C ILE A 10 29.86 -17.76 18.09
N LYS A 11 29.00 -18.07 19.06
CA LYS A 11 27.59 -17.68 19.02
C LYS A 11 27.41 -16.17 18.96
N VAL A 12 28.21 -15.40 19.70
CA VAL A 12 28.18 -13.93 19.63
C VAL A 12 28.56 -13.44 18.23
N LEU A 13 29.63 -14.00 17.65
CA LEU A 13 30.07 -13.63 16.30
C LEU A 13 29.03 -14.01 15.23
N GLU A 14 28.35 -15.16 15.35
CA GLU A 14 27.28 -15.55 14.45
C GLU A 14 26.08 -14.59 14.51
N LEU A 15 25.70 -14.13 15.70
CA LEU A 15 24.64 -13.13 15.87
C LEU A 15 25.02 -11.77 15.28
N GLU A 16 26.30 -11.40 15.34
CA GLU A 16 26.80 -10.20 14.67
C GLU A 16 26.81 -10.39 13.15
N LEU A 17 27.30 -11.53 12.64
CA LEU A 17 27.32 -11.86 11.22
C LEU A 17 25.92 -11.94 10.61
N PHE A 18 24.91 -12.37 11.37
CA PHE A 18 23.51 -12.35 10.95
C PHE A 18 23.06 -10.96 10.47
N LYS A 19 23.55 -9.88 11.11
CA LYS A 19 23.18 -8.51 10.72
C LYS A 19 23.65 -8.12 9.33
N PHE A 20 24.72 -8.75 8.84
CA PHE A 20 25.32 -8.49 7.53
C PHE A 20 24.90 -9.50 6.46
N SER A 21 24.52 -10.71 6.85
CA SER A 21 24.13 -11.77 5.91
C SER A 21 23.01 -12.65 6.46
N PRO A 22 21.80 -12.10 6.67
CA PRO A 22 20.74 -12.80 7.39
C PRO A 22 20.37 -14.14 6.77
N TYR A 23 20.22 -14.18 5.44
CA TYR A 23 19.85 -15.39 4.69
C TYR A 23 20.75 -16.61 4.99
N ARG A 24 22.06 -16.37 5.19
CA ARG A 24 23.03 -17.44 5.47
C ARG A 24 22.82 -18.08 6.84
N TYR A 25 22.41 -17.30 7.84
CA TYR A 25 22.38 -17.72 9.24
C TYR A 25 20.96 -17.94 9.77
N ILE A 26 19.93 -17.40 9.12
CA ILE A 26 18.55 -17.43 9.61
C ILE A 26 18.04 -18.85 9.81
N ARG A 27 18.38 -19.74 8.88
CA ARG A 27 17.97 -21.15 8.95
C ARG A 27 18.60 -21.88 10.11
N ASP A 28 19.81 -21.50 10.52
CA ASP A 28 20.51 -22.14 11.64
C ASP A 28 20.06 -21.59 12.99
N LEU A 29 19.74 -20.29 13.03
CA LEU A 29 19.32 -19.61 14.26
C LEU A 29 17.83 -19.81 14.59
N ILE A 30 16.96 -19.96 13.58
CA ILE A 30 15.52 -19.96 13.77
C ILE A 30 14.94 -21.22 13.13
N LYS A 31 14.53 -22.17 13.96
CA LYS A 31 13.93 -23.45 13.51
C LYS A 31 12.43 -23.48 13.73
N ASP A 32 11.94 -22.73 14.72
CA ASP A 32 10.52 -22.70 15.09
C ASP A 32 10.04 -21.28 15.49
N PRO A 33 8.72 -21.09 15.73
CA PRO A 33 8.20 -19.78 16.14
C PRO A 33 8.72 -19.28 17.50
N ASN A 34 9.18 -20.15 18.42
CA ASN A 34 9.75 -19.72 19.69
C ASN A 34 11.12 -19.06 19.48
N ASP A 35 11.91 -19.53 18.52
CA ASP A 35 13.17 -18.87 18.14
C ASP A 35 12.92 -17.45 17.62
N ILE A 36 11.82 -17.21 16.90
CA ILE A 36 11.43 -15.86 16.46
C ILE A 36 11.24 -14.93 17.67
N LEU A 37 10.66 -15.44 18.76
CA LEU A 37 10.46 -14.68 20.00
C LEU A 37 11.78 -14.46 20.75
N LEU A 38 12.62 -15.49 20.81
CA LEU A 38 13.94 -15.46 21.44
C LEU A 38 14.83 -14.41 20.77
N TYR A 39 14.86 -14.38 19.44
CA TYR A 39 15.68 -13.47 18.64
C TYR A 39 14.93 -12.23 18.15
N LYS A 40 13.78 -11.89 18.74
CA LYS A 40 12.91 -10.78 18.30
C LYS A 40 13.64 -9.44 18.13
N ASN A 41 14.60 -9.12 19.01
CA ASN A 41 15.34 -7.87 18.95
C ASN A 41 16.32 -7.83 17.78
N LEU A 42 16.98 -8.95 17.51
CA LEU A 42 17.86 -9.10 16.35
C LEU A 42 17.03 -8.94 15.06
N LEU A 43 15.95 -9.72 14.94
CA LEU A 43 15.07 -9.70 13.78
C LEU A 43 14.45 -8.33 13.49
N ARG A 44 14.05 -7.58 14.52
CA ARG A 44 13.44 -6.25 14.35
C ARG A 44 14.45 -5.17 13.91
N ASN A 45 15.73 -5.37 14.23
CA ASN A 45 16.79 -4.38 14.02
C ASN A 45 17.68 -4.72 12.82
N THR A 46 17.46 -5.87 12.18
CA THR A 46 18.14 -6.28 10.96
C THR A 46 17.22 -6.12 9.77
N SER A 47 17.75 -5.57 8.68
CA SER A 47 17.03 -5.51 7.42
C SER A 47 17.10 -6.87 6.73
N LEU A 48 15.95 -7.53 6.56
CA LEU A 48 15.87 -8.87 5.97
C LEU A 48 15.51 -8.78 4.49
N ASP A 49 16.17 -9.63 3.70
CA ASP A 49 15.83 -9.90 2.31
C ASP A 49 14.57 -10.78 2.20
N ASN A 50 13.97 -10.82 1.00
CA ASN A 50 12.71 -11.54 0.76
C ASN A 50 12.82 -13.04 1.08
N GLN A 51 13.96 -13.69 0.82
CA GLN A 51 14.14 -15.12 1.09
C GLN A 51 14.20 -15.41 2.59
N SER A 52 14.86 -14.54 3.35
CA SER A 52 14.86 -14.58 4.82
C SER A 52 13.44 -14.40 5.39
N ILE A 53 12.67 -13.45 4.84
CA ILE A 53 11.29 -13.21 5.27
C ILE A 53 10.41 -14.42 4.94
N GLU A 54 10.52 -14.96 3.74
CA GLU A 54 9.78 -16.15 3.30
C GLU A 54 10.02 -17.33 4.21
N TYR A 55 11.27 -17.59 4.59
CA TYR A 55 11.60 -18.66 5.52
C TYR A 55 10.85 -18.52 6.86
N LEU A 56 10.81 -17.31 7.43
CA LEU A 56 10.07 -17.05 8.68
C LEU A 56 8.57 -17.23 8.51
N VAL A 57 8.01 -16.78 7.38
CA VAL A 57 6.59 -16.95 7.05
C VAL A 57 6.26 -18.44 6.92
N GLN A 58 7.10 -19.23 6.25
CA GLN A 58 6.90 -20.67 6.10
C GLN A 58 6.86 -21.40 7.46
N ILE A 59 7.74 -21.05 8.40
CA ILE A 59 7.73 -21.59 9.78
C ILE A 59 6.40 -21.28 10.48
N ILE A 60 5.93 -20.03 10.39
CA ILE A 60 4.68 -19.63 11.05
C ILE A 60 3.48 -20.34 10.40
N VAL A 61 3.44 -20.37 9.07
CA VAL A 61 2.34 -20.98 8.30
C VAL A 61 2.26 -22.48 8.58
N SER A 62 3.38 -23.20 8.62
CA SER A 62 3.37 -24.64 8.92
C SER A 62 2.81 -24.92 10.31
N TYR A 63 3.28 -24.20 11.34
CA TYR A 63 2.77 -24.33 12.70
C TYR A 63 1.28 -23.98 12.81
N MET A 64 0.79 -23.01 12.03
CA MET A 64 -0.65 -22.71 11.99
C MET A 64 -1.46 -23.83 11.33
N LYS A 65 -1.01 -24.36 10.19
CA LYS A 65 -1.69 -25.45 9.47
C LYS A 65 -1.75 -26.73 10.30
N ASP A 66 -0.68 -27.01 11.05
CA ASP A 66 -0.58 -28.16 11.93
C ASP A 66 -1.30 -27.94 13.28
N ASN A 67 -2.01 -26.81 13.45
CA ASN A 67 -2.68 -26.42 14.70
C ASN A 67 -1.75 -26.43 15.94
N GLN A 68 -0.45 -26.22 15.73
CA GLN A 68 0.51 -26.16 16.81
C GLN A 68 0.34 -24.86 17.61
N ARG A 69 0.56 -24.97 18.93
CA ARG A 69 0.45 -23.83 19.85
C ARG A 69 1.76 -23.05 19.85
N PHE A 70 1.67 -21.76 19.62
CA PHE A 70 2.77 -20.80 19.77
C PHE A 70 2.20 -19.40 20.00
N ARG A 71 3.05 -18.42 20.32
CA ARG A 71 2.61 -17.04 20.55
C ARG A 71 2.34 -16.29 19.24
N ARG A 72 1.22 -16.66 18.61
CA ARG A 72 0.76 -16.17 17.30
C ARG A 72 0.82 -14.64 17.20
N VAL A 73 0.25 -13.95 18.19
CA VAL A 73 0.15 -12.49 18.23
C VAL A 73 1.52 -11.82 18.18
N GLU A 74 2.44 -12.24 19.04
CA GLU A 74 3.79 -11.70 19.10
C GLU A 74 4.58 -11.98 17.83
N CYS A 75 4.43 -13.16 17.24
CA CYS A 75 5.01 -13.48 15.94
C CYS A 75 4.49 -12.54 14.84
N MET A 76 3.18 -12.27 14.78
CA MET A 76 2.61 -11.33 13.80
C MET A 76 3.17 -9.91 13.97
N LYS A 77 3.32 -9.45 15.22
CA LYS A 77 3.91 -8.14 15.52
C LYS A 77 5.38 -8.05 15.10
N ILE A 78 6.16 -9.12 15.30
CA ILE A 78 7.56 -9.18 14.87
C ILE A 78 7.62 -9.18 13.33
N LEU A 79 6.81 -10.00 12.67
CA LEU A 79 6.75 -10.09 11.21
C LEU A 79 6.35 -8.76 10.58
N LYS A 80 5.37 -8.04 11.15
CA LYS A 80 5.00 -6.67 10.75
C LYS A 80 6.21 -5.74 10.75
N ARG A 81 7.04 -5.79 11.79
CA ARG A 81 8.23 -4.94 11.92
C ARG A 81 9.31 -5.32 10.91
N ILE A 82 9.51 -6.62 10.68
CA ILE A 82 10.43 -7.14 9.67
C ILE A 82 10.03 -6.65 8.27
N ILE A 83 8.75 -6.81 7.89
CA ILE A 83 8.25 -6.39 6.57
C ILE A 83 8.40 -4.88 6.36
N LYS A 84 8.19 -4.07 7.41
CA LYS A 84 8.45 -2.62 7.34
C LYS A 84 9.92 -2.24 7.21
N ASN A 85 10.82 -3.10 7.68
CA ASN A 85 12.27 -2.85 7.73
C ASN A 85 13.04 -3.69 6.69
N ARG A 86 12.34 -4.31 5.74
CA ARG A 86 12.92 -5.17 4.70
C ARG A 86 13.95 -4.41 3.85
N SER A 87 14.88 -5.14 3.25
CA SER A 87 16.03 -4.53 2.55
C SER A 87 15.68 -3.94 1.19
N SER A 88 14.56 -4.36 0.59
CA SER A 88 14.11 -3.94 -0.73
C SER A 88 12.63 -3.53 -0.71
N ASN A 89 12.27 -2.53 -1.50
CA ASN A 89 10.86 -2.15 -1.70
C ASN A 89 10.18 -2.94 -2.84
N GLU A 90 10.90 -3.85 -3.50
CA GLU A 90 10.36 -4.70 -4.55
C GLU A 90 9.15 -5.53 -4.07
N PHE A 91 8.31 -5.91 -5.03
CA PHE A 91 7.22 -6.84 -4.77
C PHE A 91 7.78 -8.18 -4.32
N PHE A 92 7.09 -8.82 -3.38
CA PHE A 92 7.41 -10.16 -2.94
C PHE A 92 7.10 -11.19 -4.03
N GLU A 93 7.88 -12.28 -4.06
CA GLU A 93 7.57 -13.44 -4.90
C GLU A 93 6.26 -14.10 -4.48
N SER A 94 5.60 -14.79 -5.43
CA SER A 94 4.27 -15.36 -5.22
C SER A 94 4.21 -16.33 -4.03
N SER A 95 5.26 -17.11 -3.78
CA SER A 95 5.31 -18.04 -2.64
C SER A 95 5.25 -17.32 -1.29
N LEU A 96 6.00 -16.23 -1.15
CA LEU A 96 5.97 -15.38 0.04
C LEU A 96 4.63 -14.67 0.18
N ILE A 97 4.08 -14.10 -0.90
CA ILE A 97 2.75 -13.47 -0.89
C ILE A 97 1.66 -14.43 -0.47
N ASN A 98 1.64 -15.65 -1.01
CA ASN A 98 0.64 -16.64 -0.66
C ASN A 98 0.68 -16.99 0.83
N GLY A 99 1.89 -17.11 1.40
CA GLY A 99 2.07 -17.30 2.84
C GLY A 99 1.55 -16.12 3.66
N LEU A 100 1.90 -14.90 3.27
CA LEU A 100 1.46 -13.67 3.93
C LEU A 100 -0.05 -13.45 3.85
N PHE A 101 -0.66 -13.71 2.68
CA PHE A 101 -2.10 -13.59 2.47
C PHE A 101 -2.86 -14.69 3.22
N TYR A 102 -2.30 -15.90 3.34
CA TYR A 102 -2.86 -16.91 4.24
C TYR A 102 -2.91 -16.42 5.70
N LEU A 103 -1.82 -15.84 6.21
CA LEU A 103 -1.81 -15.24 7.55
C LEU A 103 -2.83 -14.10 7.67
N TYR A 104 -2.97 -13.27 6.64
CA TYR A 104 -3.96 -12.21 6.58
C TYR A 104 -5.39 -12.75 6.75
N LYS A 105 -5.79 -13.71 5.92
CA LYS A 105 -7.12 -14.34 5.99
C LYS A 105 -7.42 -14.96 7.35
N CYS A 106 -6.43 -15.57 8.00
CA CYS A 106 -6.64 -16.18 9.32
C CYS A 106 -7.01 -15.17 10.42
N TYR A 107 -6.53 -13.93 10.34
CA TYR A 107 -6.63 -12.97 11.44
C TYR A 107 -7.41 -11.70 11.14
N ILE A 108 -7.73 -11.40 9.88
CA ILE A 108 -8.34 -10.12 9.55
C ILE A 108 -9.75 -9.95 10.15
N PHE A 109 -10.49 -11.06 10.31
CA PHE A 109 -11.83 -11.04 10.92
C PHE A 109 -11.85 -11.45 12.40
N THR A 110 -10.85 -12.20 12.86
CA THR A 110 -10.87 -12.83 14.19
C THR A 110 -9.82 -12.26 15.15
N GLY A 111 -8.81 -11.56 14.62
CA GLY A 111 -7.77 -10.92 15.40
C GLY A 111 -8.30 -9.68 16.12
N SER A 112 -7.65 -9.30 17.22
CA SER A 112 -7.83 -7.96 17.79
C SER A 112 -7.38 -6.89 16.80
N ASP A 113 -7.85 -5.65 16.96
CA ASP A 113 -7.48 -4.52 16.09
C ASP A 113 -5.98 -4.43 15.86
N GLU A 114 -5.17 -4.60 16.92
CA GLU A 114 -3.71 -4.55 16.80
C GLU A 114 -3.14 -5.63 15.87
N ILE A 115 -3.75 -6.83 15.88
CA ILE A 115 -3.39 -7.94 14.98
C ILE A 115 -3.88 -7.65 13.57
N GLN A 116 -5.12 -7.18 13.41
CA GLN A 116 -5.68 -6.80 12.10
C GLN A 116 -4.79 -5.75 11.41
N TRP A 117 -4.35 -4.73 12.16
CA TRP A 117 -3.38 -3.74 11.73
C TRP A 117 -1.99 -4.32 11.45
N ALA A 118 -1.60 -5.41 12.13
CA ALA A 118 -0.33 -6.09 11.86
C ALA A 118 -0.39 -6.85 10.54
N VAL A 119 -1.41 -7.69 10.35
CA VAL A 119 -1.53 -8.50 9.15
C VAL A 119 -1.89 -7.67 7.92
N SER A 120 -2.58 -6.53 8.08
CA SER A 120 -2.84 -5.59 6.98
C SER A 120 -1.56 -5.02 6.36
N VAL A 121 -0.46 -4.97 7.10
CA VAL A 121 0.85 -4.55 6.55
C VAL A 121 1.45 -5.62 5.65
N PHE A 122 1.10 -6.89 5.84
CA PHE A 122 1.74 -8.00 5.14
C PHE A 122 1.52 -7.95 3.63
N ILE A 123 0.33 -7.49 3.23
CA ILE A 123 -0.10 -7.41 1.84
C ILE A 123 -0.24 -5.97 1.34
N LYS A 124 0.18 -4.99 2.15
CA LYS A 124 0.14 -3.59 1.75
C LYS A 124 1.12 -3.35 0.60
N ASP A 125 0.66 -2.66 -0.44
CA ASP A 125 1.44 -2.31 -1.63
C ASP A 125 2.08 -3.55 -2.28
N GLN A 126 1.37 -4.69 -2.27
CA GLN A 126 1.79 -5.94 -2.92
C GLN A 126 0.83 -6.36 -4.02
N LEU A 127 1.35 -7.09 -5.01
CA LEU A 127 0.53 -7.72 -6.04
C LEU A 127 0.00 -9.06 -5.53
N LEU A 128 -1.31 -9.24 -5.63
CA LEU A 128 -2.03 -10.44 -5.27
C LEU A 128 -2.44 -11.20 -6.53
N SER A 129 -2.71 -12.50 -6.35
CA SER A 129 -3.31 -13.32 -7.39
C SER A 129 -4.77 -12.91 -7.63
N ASP A 130 -5.31 -13.21 -8.81
CA ASP A 130 -6.72 -12.93 -9.12
C ASP A 130 -7.69 -13.60 -8.14
N ASP A 131 -7.36 -14.81 -7.66
CA ASP A 131 -8.17 -15.52 -6.66
C ASP A 131 -8.17 -14.81 -5.31
N ASP A 132 -7.02 -14.25 -4.91
CA ASP A 132 -6.91 -13.47 -3.68
C ASP A 132 -7.60 -12.10 -3.80
N ILE A 133 -7.59 -11.49 -4.99
CA ILE A 133 -8.34 -10.25 -5.27
C ILE A 133 -9.85 -10.50 -5.22
N LYS A 134 -10.34 -11.59 -5.84
CA LYS A 134 -11.75 -11.99 -5.75
C LYS A 134 -12.16 -12.18 -4.29
N TRP A 135 -11.32 -12.87 -3.52
CA TRP A 135 -11.57 -13.03 -2.08
C TRP A 135 -11.66 -11.67 -1.36
N LEU A 136 -10.81 -10.69 -1.68
CA LEU A 136 -10.92 -9.35 -1.11
C LEU A 136 -12.24 -8.66 -1.47
N ILE A 137 -12.67 -8.77 -2.73
CA ILE A 137 -13.93 -8.21 -3.23
C ILE A 137 -15.12 -8.85 -2.52
N ASP A 138 -15.15 -10.17 -2.45
CA ASP A 138 -16.26 -10.94 -1.85
C ASP A 138 -16.46 -10.67 -0.35
N ASN A 139 -15.46 -10.10 0.33
CA ASN A 139 -15.49 -9.87 1.78
C ASN A 139 -15.22 -8.41 2.17
N CYS A 140 -15.19 -7.46 1.21
CA CYS A 140 -14.75 -6.09 1.51
C CYS A 140 -15.66 -5.34 2.50
N ASP A 141 -16.93 -5.71 2.56
CA ASP A 141 -17.91 -5.09 3.44
C ASP A 141 -17.76 -5.54 4.91
N ASP A 142 -17.09 -6.67 5.14
CA ASP A 142 -16.86 -7.23 6.47
C ASP A 142 -15.69 -6.55 7.20
N SER A 143 -14.86 -5.76 6.50
CA SER A 143 -13.70 -5.10 7.10
C SER A 143 -13.21 -3.90 6.30
N GLU A 144 -13.12 -2.74 6.95
CA GLU A 144 -12.51 -1.53 6.39
C GLU A 144 -11.06 -1.77 5.92
N HIS A 145 -10.35 -2.72 6.52
CA HIS A 145 -9.00 -3.07 6.08
C HIS A 145 -8.98 -3.63 4.66
N LEU A 146 -9.98 -4.44 4.29
CA LEU A 146 -10.14 -5.04 2.97
C LEU A 146 -10.52 -3.96 1.95
N THR A 147 -11.51 -3.12 2.25
CA THR A 147 -11.86 -1.95 1.43
C THR A 147 -10.64 -1.06 1.17
N ASN A 148 -9.85 -0.79 2.22
CA ASN A 148 -8.61 -0.04 2.13
C ASN A 148 -7.53 -0.71 1.28
N ARG A 149 -7.55 -2.04 1.12
CA ARG A 149 -6.64 -2.75 0.21
C ARG A 149 -7.07 -2.57 -1.24
N LEU A 150 -8.37 -2.70 -1.53
CA LEU A 150 -8.93 -2.53 -2.87
C LEU A 150 -8.73 -1.09 -3.39
N LEU A 151 -9.13 -0.10 -2.60
CA LEU A 151 -9.02 1.33 -2.97
C LEU A 151 -7.57 1.81 -3.17
N ARG A 152 -6.61 1.14 -2.54
CA ARG A 152 -5.18 1.53 -2.58
C ARG A 152 -4.32 0.47 -3.25
N TYR A 153 -4.90 -0.36 -4.09
CA TYR A 153 -4.17 -1.42 -4.76
C TYR A 153 -3.05 -0.82 -5.63
N PRO A 154 -1.83 -1.39 -5.63
CA PRO A 154 -0.63 -0.69 -6.13
C PRO A 154 -0.57 -0.56 -7.65
N ARG A 155 -1.38 -1.31 -8.40
CA ARG A 155 -1.40 -1.31 -9.86
C ARG A 155 -2.84 -1.45 -10.36
N GLU A 156 -3.10 -1.01 -11.58
CA GLU A 156 -4.33 -1.36 -12.27
C GLU A 156 -4.55 -2.90 -12.29
N ASN A 157 -5.79 -3.31 -12.03
CA ASN A 157 -6.22 -4.70 -12.15
C ASN A 157 -7.69 -4.76 -12.61
N PRO A 158 -8.03 -5.56 -13.64
CA PRO A 158 -9.38 -5.60 -14.21
C PRO A 158 -10.49 -5.91 -13.20
N LEU A 159 -10.25 -6.82 -12.24
CA LEU A 159 -11.25 -7.19 -11.25
C LEU A 159 -11.56 -6.04 -10.29
N ILE A 160 -10.53 -5.27 -9.92
CA ILE A 160 -10.68 -4.10 -9.04
C ILE A 160 -11.35 -2.95 -9.80
N THR A 161 -11.04 -2.77 -11.08
CA THR A 161 -11.72 -1.78 -11.93
C THR A 161 -13.20 -2.12 -12.07
N GLU A 162 -13.55 -3.39 -12.33
CA GLU A 162 -14.93 -3.84 -12.41
C GLU A 162 -15.69 -3.63 -11.09
N TRP A 163 -15.08 -4.01 -9.97
CA TRP A 163 -15.62 -3.75 -8.63
C TRP A 163 -15.84 -2.26 -8.36
N ALA A 164 -14.86 -1.41 -8.72
CA ALA A 164 -14.97 0.04 -8.55
C ALA A 164 -16.09 0.63 -9.41
N GLU A 165 -16.32 0.10 -10.61
CA GLU A 165 -17.39 0.57 -11.49
C GLU A 165 -18.77 0.22 -10.91
N GLN A 166 -18.91 -0.99 -10.36
CA GLN A 166 -20.13 -1.41 -9.67
C GLN A 166 -20.39 -0.56 -8.42
N THR A 167 -19.36 -0.36 -7.58
CA THR A 167 -19.39 0.49 -6.38
C THR A 167 -19.81 1.93 -6.72
N TYR A 168 -19.23 2.50 -7.79
CA TYR A 168 -19.60 3.84 -8.27
C TYR A 168 -21.08 3.91 -8.68
N LYS A 169 -21.56 2.90 -9.40
CA LYS A 169 -22.96 2.86 -9.90
C LYS A 169 -23.99 2.64 -8.80
N SER A 170 -23.66 1.86 -7.76
CA SER A 170 -24.55 1.66 -6.61
C SER A 170 -24.59 2.87 -5.67
N GLY A 171 -23.55 3.71 -5.70
CA GLY A 171 -23.40 4.83 -4.77
C GLY A 171 -22.78 4.43 -3.43
N ASP A 172 -22.26 3.21 -3.34
CA ASP A 172 -21.53 2.75 -2.17
C ASP A 172 -20.21 3.51 -2.01
N LEU A 173 -19.74 3.68 -0.77
CA LEU A 173 -18.53 4.44 -0.44
C LEU A 173 -18.55 5.89 -0.96
N SER A 174 -19.73 6.53 -0.94
CA SER A 174 -19.92 7.93 -1.37
C SER A 174 -18.98 8.92 -0.68
N GLU A 175 -18.60 8.65 0.58
CA GLU A 175 -17.65 9.43 1.37
C GLU A 175 -16.18 9.24 0.93
N ARG A 176 -15.91 8.22 0.12
CA ARG A 176 -14.61 7.88 -0.47
C ARG A 176 -14.65 7.89 -2.01
N LEU A 177 -15.62 8.59 -2.58
CA LEU A 177 -15.89 8.60 -4.01
C LEU A 177 -14.66 8.92 -4.87
N SER A 178 -13.78 9.80 -4.39
CA SER A 178 -12.54 10.13 -5.10
C SER A 178 -11.57 8.95 -5.19
N GLU A 179 -11.46 8.12 -4.15
CA GLU A 179 -10.66 6.89 -4.19
C GLU A 179 -11.29 5.86 -5.16
N VAL A 180 -12.62 5.71 -5.15
CA VAL A 180 -13.34 4.80 -6.08
C VAL A 180 -13.13 5.23 -7.53
N VAL A 181 -13.41 6.49 -7.86
CA VAL A 181 -13.25 7.03 -9.22
C VAL A 181 -11.79 6.97 -9.67
N SER A 182 -10.82 7.11 -8.75
CA SER A 182 -9.40 7.01 -9.09
C SER A 182 -9.01 5.64 -9.70
N LEU A 183 -9.72 4.57 -9.36
CA LEU A 183 -9.53 3.23 -9.91
C LEU A 183 -10.10 3.09 -11.34
N LEU A 184 -11.04 3.96 -11.72
CA LEU A 184 -11.65 3.99 -13.04
C LEU A 184 -10.84 4.80 -14.06
N ILE A 185 -9.88 5.61 -13.60
CA ILE A 185 -9.03 6.44 -14.45
C ILE A 185 -7.81 5.62 -14.88
N ILE A 186 -7.87 5.07 -16.09
CA ILE A 186 -6.77 4.31 -16.73
C ILE A 186 -5.98 5.20 -17.70
N ASP A 187 -6.68 5.84 -18.64
CA ASP A 187 -6.11 6.78 -19.60
C ASP A 187 -6.80 8.15 -19.57
N ASP A 188 -8.10 8.16 -19.30
CA ASP A 188 -8.94 9.34 -19.18
C ASP A 188 -10.04 9.07 -18.16
N VAL A 189 -10.78 10.11 -17.78
CA VAL A 189 -11.97 9.99 -16.96
C VAL A 189 -13.09 9.38 -17.82
N PRO A 190 -13.69 8.24 -17.41
CA PRO A 190 -14.77 7.63 -18.20
C PRO A 190 -15.96 8.59 -18.36
N SER A 191 -16.57 8.60 -19.53
CA SER A 191 -17.66 9.55 -19.87
C SER A 191 -18.91 9.41 -19.01
N TYR A 192 -19.10 8.24 -18.38
CA TYR A 192 -20.21 8.00 -17.46
C TYR A 192 -19.94 8.50 -16.03
N VAL A 193 -18.70 8.89 -15.72
CA VAL A 193 -18.36 9.46 -14.41
C VAL A 193 -18.80 10.91 -14.37
N SER A 194 -19.74 11.22 -13.48
CA SER A 194 -20.21 12.56 -13.17
C SER A 194 -20.00 12.83 -11.68
N VAL A 195 -19.05 13.71 -11.37
CA VAL A 195 -18.72 14.15 -10.01
C VAL A 195 -18.35 15.64 -10.05
N ASP A 196 -18.36 16.29 -8.89
CA ASP A 196 -17.93 17.69 -8.77
C ASP A 196 -16.42 17.85 -9.05
N SER A 197 -15.99 19.09 -9.31
CA SER A 197 -14.60 19.42 -9.65
C SER A 197 -13.61 19.01 -8.56
N VAL A 198 -13.97 19.19 -7.28
CA VAL A 198 -13.11 18.84 -6.13
C VAL A 198 -12.88 17.32 -6.10
N THR A 199 -13.96 16.54 -6.13
CA THR A 199 -13.89 15.07 -6.16
C THR A 199 -13.08 14.58 -7.36
N LEU A 200 -13.28 15.17 -8.54
CA LEU A 200 -12.55 14.79 -9.76
C LEU A 200 -11.05 15.03 -9.64
N MET A 201 -10.65 16.20 -9.11
CA MET A 201 -9.23 16.54 -8.92
C MET A 201 -8.54 15.52 -8.00
N TRP A 202 -9.16 15.20 -6.86
CA TRP A 202 -8.64 14.18 -5.94
C TRP A 202 -8.59 12.78 -6.57
N SER A 203 -9.57 12.44 -7.41
CA SER A 203 -9.58 11.18 -8.15
C SER A 203 -8.38 11.06 -9.09
N ILE A 204 -8.07 12.14 -9.83
CA ILE A 204 -6.89 12.20 -10.70
C ILE A 204 -5.60 12.06 -9.86
N TYR A 205 -5.52 12.73 -8.71
CA TYR A 205 -4.38 12.63 -7.81
C TYR A 205 -4.14 11.18 -7.33
N TYR A 206 -5.18 10.47 -6.91
CA TYR A 206 -5.07 9.10 -6.38
C TYR A 206 -4.89 8.01 -7.44
N SER A 207 -5.21 8.32 -8.71
CA SER A 207 -5.13 7.36 -9.82
C SER A 207 -3.71 6.80 -10.00
N LYS A 208 -3.61 5.62 -10.63
CA LYS A 208 -2.33 4.91 -10.83
C LYS A 208 -1.64 5.25 -12.15
N ILE A 209 -2.13 6.25 -12.85
CA ILE A 209 -1.56 6.72 -14.12
C ILE A 209 -0.27 7.51 -13.88
N GLU A 210 0.55 7.64 -14.93
CA GLU A 210 1.80 8.40 -14.91
C GLU A 210 1.59 9.89 -14.63
N GLU A 211 2.55 10.54 -13.97
CA GLU A 211 2.46 11.96 -13.59
C GLU A 211 2.16 12.89 -14.77
N GLY A 212 2.78 12.66 -15.94
CA GLY A 212 2.50 13.44 -17.14
C GLY A 212 1.06 13.30 -17.65
N LYS A 213 0.43 12.12 -17.48
CA LYS A 213 -0.99 11.94 -17.76
C LYS A 213 -1.86 12.66 -16.74
N LYS A 214 -1.49 12.63 -15.45
CA LYS A 214 -2.19 13.39 -14.40
C LYS A 214 -2.20 14.89 -14.70
N GLU A 215 -1.06 15.45 -15.08
CA GLU A 215 -0.95 16.86 -15.51
C GLU A 215 -1.94 17.17 -16.63
N ASN A 216 -1.96 16.36 -17.68
CA ASN A 216 -2.87 16.55 -18.81
C ASN A 216 -4.34 16.51 -18.39
N LEU A 217 -4.73 15.56 -17.51
CA LEU A 217 -6.10 15.46 -17.02
C LEU A 217 -6.48 16.64 -16.12
N ILE A 218 -5.61 17.07 -15.22
CA ILE A 218 -5.85 18.25 -14.36
C ILE A 218 -6.07 19.48 -15.24
N LEU A 219 -5.22 19.70 -16.25
CA LEU A 219 -5.36 20.83 -17.18
C LEU A 219 -6.62 20.73 -18.05
N LYS A 220 -7.07 19.52 -18.40
CA LYS A 220 -8.26 19.26 -19.20
C LYS A 220 -9.55 19.55 -18.43
N TYR A 221 -9.62 19.12 -17.17
CA TYR A 221 -10.81 19.24 -16.33
C TYR A 221 -10.76 20.42 -15.34
N LEU A 222 -9.84 21.37 -15.56
CA LEU A 222 -9.67 22.54 -14.72
C LEU A 222 -10.94 23.42 -14.72
N ASP A 223 -11.56 23.59 -13.55
CA ASP A 223 -12.62 24.58 -13.35
C ASP A 223 -12.00 25.93 -12.98
N PHE A 224 -12.13 26.92 -13.86
CA PHE A 224 -11.59 28.26 -13.61
C PHE A 224 -12.35 29.03 -12.53
N ASN A 225 -13.57 28.63 -12.14
CA ASN A 225 -14.31 29.28 -11.06
C ASN A 225 -14.01 28.64 -9.69
N ASP A 226 -13.69 27.35 -9.66
CA ASP A 226 -13.32 26.60 -8.45
C ASP A 226 -12.07 25.73 -8.68
N TYR A 227 -10.91 26.38 -8.70
CA TYR A 227 -9.61 25.77 -8.96
C TYR A 227 -8.80 25.46 -7.69
N SER A 228 -9.40 25.59 -6.51
CA SER A 228 -8.71 25.47 -5.22
C SER A 228 -8.00 24.12 -5.05
N SER A 229 -8.73 23.02 -5.28
CA SER A 229 -8.17 21.66 -5.22
C SER A 229 -7.16 21.37 -6.33
N ALA A 230 -7.35 21.97 -7.52
CA ALA A 230 -6.39 21.83 -8.61
C ALA A 230 -5.03 22.46 -8.26
N LEU A 231 -5.02 23.61 -7.57
CA LEU A 231 -3.79 24.23 -7.06
C LEU A 231 -3.10 23.37 -6.00
N GLU A 232 -3.85 22.87 -5.02
CA GLU A 232 -3.30 22.01 -3.97
C GLU A 232 -2.64 20.75 -4.56
N ILE A 233 -3.32 20.10 -5.50
CA ILE A 233 -2.80 18.90 -6.15
C ILE A 233 -1.61 19.23 -7.04
N ALA A 234 -1.65 20.34 -7.77
CA ALA A 234 -0.52 20.79 -8.58
C ALA A 234 0.72 21.07 -7.72
N GLU A 235 0.57 21.64 -6.52
CA GLU A 235 1.68 21.82 -5.57
C GLU A 235 2.24 20.47 -5.13
N ARG A 236 1.38 19.54 -4.69
CA ARG A 236 1.80 18.20 -4.22
C ARG A 236 2.52 17.37 -5.29
N LEU A 237 2.11 17.53 -6.56
CA LEU A 237 2.71 16.84 -7.70
C LEU A 237 3.81 17.65 -8.39
N ASN A 238 4.11 18.87 -7.92
CA ASN A 238 5.06 19.79 -8.54
C ASN A 238 4.77 20.07 -10.04
N ILE A 239 3.52 20.41 -10.36
CA ILE A 239 3.02 20.68 -11.72
C ILE A 239 2.76 22.20 -11.91
N PRO A 240 3.77 23.01 -12.29
CA PRO A 240 3.61 24.47 -12.41
C PRO A 240 2.73 24.90 -13.59
N SER A 241 2.47 24.04 -14.56
CA SER A 241 1.65 24.35 -15.74
C SER A 241 0.19 24.69 -15.38
N VAL A 242 -0.36 24.09 -14.33
CA VAL A 242 -1.71 24.38 -13.81
C VAL A 242 -1.79 25.82 -13.34
N VAL A 243 -0.81 26.26 -12.52
CA VAL A 243 -0.71 27.63 -12.02
C VAL A 243 -0.56 28.62 -13.18
N ASN A 244 0.32 28.30 -14.14
CA ASN A 244 0.54 29.15 -15.32
C ASN A 244 -0.74 29.31 -16.16
N LYS A 245 -1.49 28.23 -16.37
CA LYS A 245 -2.75 28.26 -17.14
C LYS A 245 -3.80 29.12 -16.45
N LEU A 246 -3.94 29.01 -15.12
CA LEU A 246 -4.82 29.88 -14.33
C LEU A 246 -4.38 31.35 -14.42
N LEU A 247 -3.09 31.63 -14.24
CA LEU A 247 -2.56 32.99 -14.29
C LEU A 247 -2.80 33.67 -15.65
N ILE A 248 -2.55 32.96 -16.76
CA ILE A 248 -2.82 33.45 -18.11
C ILE A 248 -4.30 33.79 -18.27
N TYR A 249 -5.19 32.86 -17.91
CA TYR A 249 -6.64 33.05 -18.00
C TYR A 249 -7.11 34.31 -17.26
N TYR A 250 -6.64 34.51 -16.03
CA TYR A 250 -7.04 35.65 -15.21
C TYR A 250 -6.46 36.99 -15.70
N LYS A 251 -5.22 36.99 -16.21
CA LYS A 251 -4.62 38.17 -16.87
C LYS A 251 -5.43 38.59 -18.10
N ASP A 252 -5.82 37.63 -18.95
CA ASP A 252 -6.60 37.90 -20.15
C ASP A 252 -7.97 38.49 -19.84
N ARG A 253 -8.63 38.03 -18.76
CA ARG A 253 -9.90 38.62 -18.31
C ARG A 253 -9.69 40.04 -17.77
N ALA A 254 -8.68 40.27 -16.95
CA ALA A 254 -8.37 41.61 -16.41
C ALA A 254 -8.19 42.64 -17.54
N LEU A 255 -7.39 42.30 -18.56
CA LEU A 255 -7.18 43.15 -19.74
C LEU A 255 -8.48 43.45 -20.51
N LYS A 256 -9.40 42.48 -20.60
CA LYS A 256 -10.71 42.69 -21.24
C LYS A 256 -11.59 43.63 -20.42
N TYR A 257 -11.57 43.54 -19.09
CA TYR A 257 -12.33 44.43 -18.21
C TYR A 257 -11.84 45.89 -18.32
N GLU A 258 -10.53 46.12 -18.33
CA GLU A 258 -9.95 47.46 -18.48
C GLU A 258 -10.34 48.13 -19.81
N LYS A 259 -10.33 47.38 -20.91
CA LYS A 259 -10.76 47.89 -22.23
C LYS A 259 -12.23 48.31 -22.26
N VAL A 260 -13.11 47.56 -21.59
CA VAL A 260 -14.53 47.90 -21.50
C VAL A 260 -14.75 49.12 -20.61
N ALA A 261 -13.99 49.26 -19.53
CA ALA A 261 -14.06 50.42 -18.64
C ALA A 261 -13.62 51.72 -19.34
N ASN A 262 -12.58 51.67 -20.16
CA ASN A 262 -12.04 52.85 -20.87
C ASN A 262 -12.87 53.29 -22.10
N ASN A 263 -13.85 52.47 -22.54
CA ASN A 263 -14.75 52.77 -23.66
C ASN A 263 -16.14 53.25 -23.20
N LYS A 264 -16.36 53.44 -21.90
CA LYS A 264 -17.58 54.01 -21.30
C LYS A 264 -17.29 55.38 -20.74
#